data_AF-A0A1F6XIP8-F1
#
_entry.id   AF-A0A1F6XIP8-F1
#
_cell.length_a   1.000
_cell.length_b   1.000
_cell.length_c   1.000
_cell.angle_alpha   90.00
_cell.angle_beta   90.00
_cell.angle_gamma   90.00
#
_symmetry.space_group_name_H-M   'P 1'
#
loop_
_entity.id
_entity.type
_entity.pdbx_description
1 polymer ?
#
loop_
_entity_poly.entity_id
_entity_poly.type
_entity_poly.pdbx_seq_one_letter_code
_entity_poly.pdbx_strand_id
1 'polypeptide(L)'
;MKQIIDKTIKYYSDARQRATRRKSPWNIVLILLLLVTWPVIWYLLLKLIWLFHVTIYPSHEWGYFWHQSGSISLRSLILGFLMAFSIVPGAMTLACILVNVLFWFIPWFRRIFESEAKGYSGTSFRTTMHKLFKIFLWTFPAGLAISLLAAYFLQSLR
;
A
#
# COMPACT_ATOMS: atom_id res chain seq x y z
N MET A 1 21.20 -0.62 -25.87
CA MET A 1 20.62 0.72 -25.60
C MET A 1 19.36 1.00 -26.42
N LYS A 2 19.39 0.93 -27.77
CA LYS A 2 18.24 1.17 -28.66
C LYS A 2 16.96 0.39 -28.28
N GLN A 3 17.08 -0.91 -28.01
CA GLN A 3 15.94 -1.76 -27.60
C GLN A 3 15.26 -1.32 -26.29
N ILE A 4 16.01 -0.74 -25.34
CA ILE A 4 15.44 -0.26 -24.07
C ILE A 4 14.63 1.01 -24.32
N ILE A 5 15.14 1.90 -25.17
CA ILE A 5 14.47 3.14 -25.57
C ILE A 5 13.16 2.82 -26.30
N ASP A 6 13.19 1.89 -27.27
CA ASP A 6 12.00 1.49 -28.04
C ASP A 6 10.92 0.89 -27.14
N LYS A 7 11.30 0.03 -26.19
CA LYS A 7 10.38 -0.53 -25.19
C LYS A 7 9.76 0.55 -24.30
N THR A 8 10.57 1.53 -23.91
CA THR A 8 10.15 2.64 -23.04
C THR A 8 9.15 3.54 -23.78
N ILE A 9 9.45 3.94 -25.02
CA ILE A 9 8.55 4.74 -25.85
C ILE A 9 7.21 4.03 -26.04
N LYS A 10 7.23 2.74 -26.38
CA LYS A 10 6.02 1.93 -26.51
C LYS A 10 5.23 1.85 -25.19
N TYR A 11 5.91 1.68 -24.07
CA TYR A 11 5.25 1.65 -22.77
C TYR A 11 4.53 2.97 -22.47
N TYR A 12 5.18 4.11 -22.72
CA TYR A 12 4.57 5.43 -22.53
C TYR A 12 3.42 5.70 -23.50
N SER A 13 3.53 5.30 -24.78
CA SER A 13 2.43 5.43 -25.74
C SER A 13 1.22 4.61 -25.31
N ASP A 14 1.43 3.36 -24.90
CA ASP A 14 0.38 2.48 -24.42
C ASP A 14 -0.23 3.02 -23.12
N ALA A 15 0.58 3.58 -22.21
CA ALA A 15 0.12 4.20 -20.99
C ALA A 15 -0.75 5.44 -21.26
N ARG A 16 -0.32 6.30 -22.18
CA ARG A 16 -1.09 7.48 -22.61
C ARG A 16 -2.41 7.08 -23.24
N GLN A 17 -2.42 6.07 -24.10
CA GLN A 17 -3.64 5.56 -24.72
C GLN A 17 -4.60 4.94 -23.69
N ARG A 18 -4.09 4.26 -22.66
CA ARG A 18 -4.91 3.79 -21.54
C ARG A 18 -5.52 4.95 -20.74
N ALA A 19 -4.74 6.00 -20.48
CA ALA A 19 -5.20 7.17 -19.74
C ALA A 19 -6.29 7.94 -20.50
N THR A 20 -6.16 8.11 -21.82
CA THR A 20 -7.18 8.79 -22.63
C THR A 20 -8.48 7.99 -22.76
N ARG A 21 -8.41 6.66 -22.64
CA ARG A 21 -9.58 5.77 -22.69
C ARG A 21 -10.41 5.80 -21.41
N ARG A 22 -9.75 5.82 -20.24
CA ARG A 22 -10.40 5.70 -18.93
C ARG A 22 -10.93 7.05 -18.42
N LYS A 23 -11.92 7.61 -19.12
CA LYS A 23 -12.62 8.85 -18.72
C LYS A 23 -13.89 8.63 -17.90
N SER A 24 -14.14 7.39 -17.51
CA SER A 24 -15.29 7.03 -16.70
C SER A 24 -15.27 7.77 -15.35
N PRO A 25 -16.35 8.47 -14.96
CA PRO A 25 -16.43 9.17 -13.66
C PRO A 25 -16.23 8.21 -12.47
N TRP A 26 -16.42 6.90 -12.69
CA TRP A 26 -16.19 5.85 -11.71
C TRP A 26 -14.74 5.71 -11.27
N ASN A 27 -13.79 6.19 -12.08
CA ASN A 27 -12.39 6.24 -11.65
C ASN A 27 -12.18 7.22 -10.49
N ILE A 28 -12.98 8.29 -10.41
CA ILE A 28 -12.93 9.23 -9.28
C ILE A 28 -13.38 8.52 -8.00
N VAL A 29 -14.50 7.78 -8.07
CA VAL A 29 -15.01 7.00 -6.93
C VAL A 29 -13.98 5.96 -6.48
N LEU A 30 -13.31 5.28 -7.42
CA LEU A 30 -12.26 4.31 -7.11
C LEU A 30 -11.07 4.98 -6.40
N ILE A 31 -10.61 6.13 -6.90
CA ILE A 31 -9.51 6.89 -6.28
C ILE A 31 -9.91 7.35 -4.88
N LEU A 32 -11.11 7.91 -4.70
CA LEU A 32 -11.59 8.34 -3.39
C LEU A 32 -11.68 7.16 -2.41
N LEU A 33 -12.23 6.01 -2.84
CA LEU A 33 -12.30 4.84 -2.00
C LEU A 33 -10.90 4.33 -1.64
N LEU A 34 -9.95 4.34 -2.58
CA LEU A 34 -8.56 3.96 -2.31
C LEU A 34 -7.89 4.92 -1.31
N LEU A 35 -8.09 6.23 -1.47
CA LEU A 35 -7.56 7.26 -0.57
C LEU A 35 -8.10 7.14 0.85
N VAL A 36 -9.28 6.58 1.06
CA VAL A 36 -9.84 6.29 2.39
C VAL A 36 -9.38 4.91 2.89
N THR A 37 -9.45 3.89 2.05
CA THR A 37 -9.17 2.50 2.43
C THR A 37 -7.70 2.30 2.80
N TRP A 38 -6.78 2.93 2.06
CA TRP A 38 -5.34 2.82 2.31
C TRP A 38 -4.91 3.32 3.69
N PRO A 39 -5.19 4.57 4.11
CA PRO A 39 -4.80 5.05 5.44
C PRO A 39 -5.49 4.28 6.56
N VAL A 40 -6.73 3.81 6.36
CA VAL A 40 -7.41 2.96 7.35
C VAL A 40 -6.64 1.64 7.55
N ILE A 41 -6.30 0.93 6.46
CA ILE A 41 -5.53 -0.32 6.55
C ILE A 41 -4.15 -0.08 7.14
N TRP A 42 -3.45 0.97 6.71
CA TRP A 42 -2.15 1.32 7.26
C TRP A 42 -2.23 1.60 8.76
N TYR A 43 -3.22 2.37 9.20
CA TYR A 43 -3.44 2.68 10.62
C TYR A 43 -3.73 1.43 11.45
N LEU A 44 -4.57 0.51 10.95
CA LEU A 44 -4.85 -0.75 11.64
C LEU A 44 -3.60 -1.63 11.76
N LEU A 45 -2.79 -1.72 10.70
CA LEU A 45 -1.52 -2.45 10.75
C LEU A 45 -0.52 -1.80 11.71
N LEU A 46 -0.44 -0.46 11.71
CA LEU A 46 0.37 0.28 12.67
C LEU A 46 -0.07 0.01 14.11
N LYS A 47 -1.37 -0.04 14.38
CA LYS A 47 -1.91 -0.41 15.70
C LYS A 47 -1.49 -1.82 16.13
N LEU A 48 -1.49 -2.80 15.22
CA LEU A 48 -1.01 -4.15 15.50
C LEU A 48 0.49 -4.18 15.81
N ILE A 49 1.30 -3.47 15.01
CA ILE A 49 2.75 -3.36 15.24
C ILE A 49 3.04 -2.66 16.57
N TRP A 50 2.28 -1.62 16.91
CA TRP A 50 2.41 -0.93 18.19
C TRP A 50 1.98 -1.81 19.36
N LEU A 51 0.91 -2.59 19.23
CA LEU A 51 0.49 -3.54 20.25
C LEU A 51 1.60 -4.56 20.54
N PHE A 52 2.25 -5.07 19.49
CA PHE A 52 3.45 -5.91 19.62
C PHE A 52 4.58 -5.18 20.37
N HIS A 53 4.87 -3.93 20.00
CA HIS A 53 5.89 -3.12 20.65
C HIS A 53 5.64 -2.95 22.16
N VAL A 54 4.43 -2.56 22.56
CA VAL A 54 4.05 -2.35 23.97
C VAL A 54 4.03 -3.67 24.76
N THR A 55 3.74 -4.79 24.11
CA THR A 55 3.82 -6.11 24.76
C THR A 55 5.26 -6.42 25.20
N ILE A 56 6.25 -5.94 24.45
CA ILE A 56 7.68 -6.10 24.78
C ILE A 56 8.15 -5.01 25.76
N TYR A 57 7.68 -3.77 25.55
CA TYR A 57 8.04 -2.59 26.35
C TYR A 57 6.79 -1.94 26.95
N PRO A 58 6.23 -2.47 28.05
CA PRO A 58 5.00 -1.95 28.65
C PRO A 58 5.08 -0.48 29.07
N SER A 59 6.27 0.03 29.36
CA SER A 59 6.50 1.45 29.68
C SER A 59 6.29 2.40 28.49
N HIS A 60 6.15 1.89 27.27
CA HIS A 60 5.97 2.69 26.05
C HIS A 60 4.50 2.84 25.66
N GLU A 61 3.59 3.01 26.61
CA GLU A 61 2.19 3.24 26.30
C GLU A 61 1.99 4.46 25.38
N TRP A 62 0.96 4.38 24.53
CA TRP A 62 0.68 5.38 23.51
C TRP A 62 0.47 6.76 24.16
N GLY A 63 1.24 7.76 23.72
CA GLY A 63 1.20 9.13 24.25
C GLY A 63 2.37 9.43 25.18
N TYR A 64 2.63 8.62 26.20
CA TYR A 64 3.69 8.90 27.19
C TYR A 64 5.10 8.79 26.60
N PHE A 65 5.31 7.81 25.72
CA PHE A 65 6.61 7.56 25.08
C PHE A 65 7.18 8.82 24.40
N TRP A 66 6.40 9.47 23.55
CA TRP A 66 6.86 10.63 22.77
C TRP A 66 7.02 11.91 23.59
N HIS A 67 6.35 12.02 24.74
CA HIS A 67 6.42 13.22 25.60
C HIS A 67 7.59 13.19 26.59
N GLN A 68 8.14 12.03 26.92
CA GLN A 68 9.20 11.89 27.92
C GLN A 68 10.61 12.26 27.42
N SER A 69 10.75 12.64 26.15
CA SER A 69 12.06 12.71 25.48
C SER A 69 12.44 14.13 25.13
N GLY A 70 13.25 14.76 25.97
CA GLY A 70 13.84 16.08 25.70
C GLY A 70 14.70 16.16 24.44
N SER A 71 15.19 15.02 23.91
CA SER A 71 15.80 14.89 22.59
C SER A 71 15.58 13.48 22.02
N ILE A 72 15.28 13.40 20.72
CA ILE A 72 15.12 12.14 19.98
C ILE A 72 16.45 11.84 19.26
N SER A 73 17.04 10.69 19.52
CA SER A 73 18.24 10.26 18.80
C SER A 73 17.91 9.94 17.34
N LEU A 74 18.89 10.15 16.45
CA LEU A 74 18.72 9.80 15.02
C LEU A 74 18.36 8.32 14.84
N ARG A 75 18.92 7.44 15.68
CA ARG A 75 18.62 6.01 15.67
C ARG A 75 17.15 5.75 15.99
N SER A 76 16.62 6.35 17.04
CA SER A 76 15.22 6.18 17.44
C SER A 76 14.26 6.78 16.42
N LEU A 77 14.64 7.88 15.75
CA LEU A 77 13.90 8.44 14.62
C LEU A 77 13.84 7.46 13.44
N ILE A 78 14.97 6.87 13.04
CA ILE A 78 15.03 5.88 11.95
C ILE A 78 14.20 4.66 12.29
N LEU A 79 14.33 4.13 13.52
CA LEU A 79 13.56 2.96 13.96
C LEU A 79 12.07 3.26 14.03
N GLY A 80 11.66 4.41 14.59
CA GLY A 80 10.27 4.84 14.59
C GLY A 80 9.70 5.01 13.18
N PHE A 81 10.49 5.59 12.27
CA PHE A 81 10.12 5.72 10.87
C PHE A 81 9.95 4.35 10.19
N LEU A 82 10.92 3.44 10.35
CA LEU A 82 10.84 2.09 9.78
C LEU A 82 9.66 1.30 10.37
N MET A 83 9.44 1.40 11.68
CA MET A 83 8.31 0.79 12.36
C MET A 83 6.98 1.24 11.74
N ALA A 84 6.82 2.53 11.49
CA ALA A 84 5.56 3.10 10.99
C ALA A 84 5.38 3.00 9.47
N PHE A 85 6.45 3.21 8.70
CA PHE A 85 6.36 3.41 7.25
C PHE A 85 6.79 2.21 6.42
N SER A 86 7.54 1.24 6.96
CA SER A 86 7.98 0.10 6.14
C SER A 86 6.83 -0.81 5.68
N ILE A 87 5.72 -0.87 6.44
CA ILE A 87 4.50 -1.60 6.06
C ILE A 87 3.63 -0.88 5.01
N VAL A 88 3.88 0.42 4.72
CA VAL A 88 3.04 1.25 3.84
C VAL A 88 2.86 0.66 2.43
N PRO A 89 3.91 0.16 1.73
CA PRO A 89 3.72 -0.47 0.43
C PRO A 89 2.81 -1.70 0.48
N GLY A 90 2.95 -2.52 1.54
CA GLY A 90 2.07 -3.67 1.79
C GLY A 90 0.62 -3.23 1.99
N ALA A 91 0.39 -2.23 2.85
CA ALA A 91 -0.93 -1.65 3.10
C ALA A 91 -1.57 -1.08 1.83
N MET A 92 -0.81 -0.38 0.99
CA MET A 92 -1.28 0.15 -0.29
C MET A 92 -1.71 -0.97 -1.24
N THR A 93 -0.91 -2.03 -1.38
CA THR A 93 -1.28 -3.16 -2.25
C THR A 93 -2.52 -3.90 -1.75
N LEU A 94 -2.66 -4.07 -0.44
CA LEU A 94 -3.85 -4.66 0.17
C LEU A 94 -5.08 -3.79 -0.04
N ALA A 95 -4.96 -2.46 0.10
CA ALA A 95 -6.02 -1.51 -0.18
C ALA A 95 -6.48 -1.61 -1.64
N CYS A 96 -5.55 -1.64 -2.60
CA CYS A 96 -5.85 -1.85 -4.01
C CYS A 96 -6.60 -3.17 -4.27
N ILE A 97 -6.18 -4.26 -3.62
CA ILE A 97 -6.86 -5.57 -3.71
C ILE A 97 -8.29 -5.47 -3.19
N LEU A 98 -8.48 -4.90 -1.99
CA LEU A 98 -9.80 -4.79 -1.36
C LEU A 98 -10.74 -3.89 -2.15
N VAL A 99 -10.28 -2.72 -2.61
CA VAL A 99 -11.07 -1.82 -3.47
C VAL A 99 -11.52 -2.53 -4.74
N ASN A 100 -10.61 -3.26 -5.41
CA ASN A 100 -10.97 -4.03 -6.61
C ASN A 100 -12.04 -5.09 -6.30
N VAL A 101 -11.89 -5.82 -5.20
CA VAL A 101 -12.85 -6.84 -4.76
C VAL A 101 -14.22 -6.23 -4.42
N LEU A 102 -14.25 -5.13 -3.67
CA LEU A 102 -15.49 -4.42 -3.31
C LEU A 102 -16.25 -3.97 -4.56
N PHE A 103 -15.56 -3.37 -5.53
CA PHE A 103 -16.20 -2.98 -6.79
C PHE A 103 -16.66 -4.19 -7.62
N TRP A 104 -15.93 -5.32 -7.56
CA TRP A 104 -16.30 -6.54 -8.28
C TRP A 104 -17.62 -7.14 -7.78
N PHE A 105 -17.93 -6.97 -6.49
CA PHE A 105 -19.20 -7.44 -5.91
C PHE A 105 -20.41 -6.65 -6.39
N ILE A 106 -20.23 -5.42 -6.85
CA ILE A 106 -21.31 -4.60 -7.38
C ILE A 106 -21.46 -4.92 -8.88
N PRO A 107 -22.56 -5.59 -9.32
CA PRO A 107 -22.68 -6.10 -10.69
C PRO A 107 -22.55 -5.02 -11.76
N TRP A 108 -22.96 -3.79 -11.42
CA TRP A 108 -22.91 -2.65 -12.30
C TRP A 108 -21.47 -2.22 -12.63
N PHE A 109 -20.62 -2.11 -11.61
CA PHE A 109 -19.19 -1.82 -11.79
C PHE A 109 -18.45 -2.93 -12.52
N ARG A 110 -18.78 -4.19 -12.22
CA ARG A 110 -18.21 -5.35 -12.93
C ARG A 110 -18.42 -5.25 -14.44
N ARG A 111 -19.63 -4.93 -14.90
CA ARG A 111 -19.93 -4.80 -16.35
C ARG A 111 -19.14 -3.67 -17.00
N ILE A 112 -18.95 -2.55 -16.30
CA ILE A 112 -18.14 -1.43 -16.79
C ILE A 112 -16.67 -1.82 -16.90
N PHE A 113 -16.12 -2.50 -15.89
CA PHE A 113 -14.72 -2.95 -15.95
C PHE A 113 -14.50 -4.02 -17.02
N GLU A 114 -15.44 -4.92 -17.21
CA GLU A 114 -15.39 -5.90 -18.30
C GLU A 114 -15.47 -5.22 -19.67
N SER A 115 -16.36 -4.23 -19.86
CA SER A 115 -16.43 -3.50 -21.13
C SER A 115 -15.17 -2.67 -21.40
N GLU A 116 -14.57 -2.05 -20.37
CA GLU A 116 -13.31 -1.33 -20.48
C GLU A 116 -12.08 -2.23 -20.71
N ALA A 117 -12.19 -3.51 -20.34
CA ALA A 117 -11.15 -4.53 -20.56
C ALA A 117 -11.23 -5.19 -21.94
N LYS A 118 -12.39 -5.15 -22.62
CA LYS A 118 -12.54 -5.69 -23.98
C LYS A 118 -11.56 -4.99 -24.94
N GLY A 119 -10.88 -5.77 -25.77
CA GLY A 119 -9.89 -5.29 -26.72
C GLY A 119 -8.48 -5.07 -26.17
N TYR A 120 -8.22 -5.33 -24.88
CA TYR A 120 -6.90 -5.10 -24.27
C TYR A 120 -6.41 -6.30 -23.43
N SER A 121 -5.42 -7.02 -23.96
CA SER A 121 -4.81 -8.16 -23.28
C SER A 121 -4.21 -7.75 -21.92
N GLY A 122 -4.50 -8.55 -20.88
CA GLY A 122 -3.88 -8.39 -19.57
C GLY A 122 -4.44 -7.26 -18.70
N THR A 123 -5.57 -6.66 -19.10
CA THR A 123 -6.33 -5.68 -18.29
C THR A 123 -7.56 -6.27 -17.61
N SER A 124 -7.78 -7.58 -17.76
CA SER A 124 -8.87 -8.28 -17.08
C SER A 124 -8.73 -8.19 -15.56
N PHE A 125 -9.85 -8.27 -14.85
CA PHE A 125 -9.86 -8.31 -13.38
C PHE A 125 -8.96 -9.42 -12.84
N ARG A 126 -9.10 -10.65 -13.37
CA ARG A 126 -8.28 -11.81 -12.96
C ARG A 126 -6.79 -11.54 -13.14
N THR A 127 -6.38 -11.00 -14.28
CA THR A 127 -4.96 -10.69 -14.53
C THR A 127 -4.46 -9.59 -13.61
N THR A 128 -5.27 -8.55 -13.36
CA THR A 128 -4.93 -7.43 -12.48
C THR A 128 -4.78 -7.90 -11.04
N MET A 129 -5.75 -8.67 -10.53
CA MET A 129 -5.70 -9.25 -9.18
C MET A 129 -4.51 -10.18 -8.99
N HIS A 130 -4.21 -11.04 -9.97
CA HIS A 130 -3.03 -11.91 -9.89
C HIS A 130 -1.73 -11.11 -9.80
N LYS A 131 -1.59 -10.04 -10.59
CA LYS A 131 -0.42 -9.14 -10.52
C LYS A 131 -0.33 -8.41 -9.19
N LEU A 132 -1.44 -7.84 -8.71
CA LEU A 132 -1.50 -7.16 -7.40
C LEU A 132 -1.15 -8.11 -6.27
N PHE A 133 -1.69 -9.33 -6.29
CA PHE A 133 -1.42 -10.35 -5.27
C PHE A 133 0.06 -10.77 -5.28
N LYS A 134 0.66 -10.91 -6.46
CA LYS A 134 2.10 -11.17 -6.58
C LYS A 134 2.93 -10.05 -5.95
N ILE A 135 2.57 -8.78 -6.16
CA ILE A 135 3.27 -7.65 -5.53
C ILE A 135 3.08 -7.70 -4.01
N PHE A 136 1.83 -7.90 -3.55
CA PHE A 136 1.49 -8.02 -2.13
C PHE A 136 2.31 -9.10 -1.41
N LEU A 137 2.49 -10.27 -2.04
CA LEU A 137 3.26 -11.37 -1.49
C LEU A 137 4.74 -11.02 -1.22
N TRP A 138 5.28 -9.97 -1.86
CA TRP A 138 6.62 -9.48 -1.58
C TRP A 138 6.60 -8.28 -0.62
N THR A 139 5.74 -7.29 -0.90
CA THR A 139 5.75 -6.01 -0.17
C THR A 139 5.24 -6.16 1.25
N PHE A 140 4.20 -6.98 1.46
CA PHE A 140 3.58 -7.14 2.78
C PHE A 140 4.49 -7.85 3.78
N PRO A 141 5.02 -9.08 3.52
CA PRO A 141 5.85 -9.75 4.50
C PRO A 141 7.19 -9.02 4.73
N ALA A 142 7.80 -8.44 3.68
CA ALA A 142 9.03 -7.68 3.84
C ALA A 142 8.81 -6.42 4.70
N GLY A 143 7.76 -5.65 4.42
CA GLY A 143 7.39 -4.48 5.21
C GLY A 143 7.05 -4.84 6.64
N LEU A 144 6.29 -5.93 6.86
CA LEU A 144 5.92 -6.39 8.18
C LEU A 144 7.15 -6.83 9.00
N ALA A 145 8.06 -7.59 8.41
CA ALA A 145 9.29 -8.02 9.07
C ALA A 145 10.15 -6.82 9.48
N ILE A 146 10.34 -5.83 8.60
CA ILE A 146 11.09 -4.61 8.92
C ILE A 146 10.39 -3.81 10.03
N SER A 147 9.06 -3.64 9.96
CA SER A 147 8.29 -2.95 10.97
C SER A 147 8.42 -3.60 12.35
N LEU A 148 8.34 -4.93 12.43
CA LEU A 148 8.45 -5.68 13.69
C LEU A 148 9.87 -5.67 14.25
N LEU A 149 10.90 -5.80 13.40
CA LEU A 149 12.29 -5.66 13.83
C LEU A 149 12.56 -4.25 14.35
N ALA A 150 12.08 -3.23 13.65
CA ALA A 150 12.21 -1.85 14.11
C ALA A 150 11.49 -1.62 15.44
N ALA A 151 10.28 -2.16 15.60
CA ALA A 151 9.54 -2.15 16.87
C ALA A 151 10.31 -2.85 18.00
N TYR A 152 10.95 -3.99 17.73
CA TYR A 152 11.74 -4.71 18.73
C TYR A 152 12.99 -3.92 19.15
N PHE A 153 13.68 -3.26 18.21
CA PHE A 153 14.90 -2.51 18.51
C PHE A 153 14.67 -1.10 19.06
N LEU A 154 13.44 -0.59 19.01
CA LEU A 154 13.08 0.75 19.50
C LEU A 154 12.95 0.78 21.03
N GLN A 155 14.04 0.56 21.75
CA GLN A 155 14.00 0.42 23.22
C GLN A 155 13.96 1.77 23.96
N SER A 156 14.44 2.83 23.33
CA SER A 156 14.60 4.15 23.93
C SER A 156 14.50 5.21 22.83
N LEU A 157 14.07 6.41 23.20
CA LEU A 157 14.10 7.59 22.33
C LEU A 157 15.42 8.34 22.39
N ARG A 158 16.25 8.08 23.40
CA ARG A 158 17.65 8.50 23.50
C ARG A 158 18.58 7.46 22.89
#